data_AF-A0A0A9GBG7-F1
#
_entry.id   AF-A0A0A9GBG7-F1
#
_cell.length_a   1.000
_cell.length_b   1.000
_cell.length_c   1.000
_cell.angle_alpha   90.00
_cell.angle_beta   90.00
_cell.angle_gamma   90.00
#
_symmetry.space_group_name_H-M   'P 1'
#
loop_
_entity.id
_entity.type
_entity.pdbx_description
1 polymer ?
#
loop_
_entity_poly.entity_id
_entity_poly.type
_entity_poly.pdbx_seq_one_letter_code
_entity_poly.pdbx_strand_id
1 'polypeptide(L)' 'MPRLLTARQVAIVEVKLDKEVCVEEFSTLKALGRVFLRSEVNTIAVGIVTRIPDHA' A
#
# COMPACT_ATOMS: atom_id res chain seq x y z
N MET A 1 0.63 14.29 -13.35
CA MET A 1 0.63 13.54 -12.08
C MET A 1 -0.30 14.24 -11.11
N PRO A 2 -1.34 13.57 -10.58
CA PRO A 2 -2.21 14.16 -9.57
C PRO A 2 -1.39 14.50 -8.31
N ARG A 3 -1.59 15.70 -7.76
CA ARG A 3 -0.87 16.15 -6.55
C ARG A 3 -1.56 15.73 -5.25
N LEU A 4 -2.83 15.34 -5.33
CA LEU A 4 -3.67 14.96 -4.21
C LEU A 4 -4.64 13.86 -4.66
N LEU A 5 -4.84 12.87 -3.80
CA LEU A 5 -5.89 11.86 -3.94
C LEU A 5 -7.05 12.22 -3.01
N THR A 6 -8.26 12.23 -3.55
CA THR A 6 -9.50 12.42 -2.80
C THR A 6 -10.26 11.10 -2.66
N ALA A 7 -11.33 11.12 -1.88
CA ALA A 7 -12.15 9.92 -1.64
C ALA A 7 -12.59 9.27 -2.96
N ARG A 8 -12.59 7.92 -2.98
CA ARG A 8 -13.01 7.07 -4.11
C ARG A 8 -12.10 7.13 -5.35
N GLN A 9 -10.91 7.72 -5.24
CA GLN A 9 -9.88 7.61 -6.27
C GLN A 9 -8.99 6.40 -6.05
N VAL A 10 -8.42 5.87 -7.14
CA VAL A 10 -7.48 4.75 -7.12
C VAL A 10 -6.21 5.18 -7.83
N ALA A 11 -5.06 4.89 -7.24
CA ALA A 11 -3.75 5.19 -7.80
C ALA A 11 -2.73 4.15 -7.35
N ILE A 12 -1.64 4.03 -8.12
CA ILE A 12 -0.43 3.35 -7.67
C ILE A 12 0.40 4.37 -6.88
N VAL A 13 0.78 4.01 -5.66
CA VAL A 13 1.59 4.83 -4.77
C VAL A 13 2.75 4.01 -4.22
N GLU A 14 3.87 4.66 -3.98
CA GLU A 14 4.98 4.08 -3.23
C GLU A 14 4.78 4.37 -1.74
N VAL A 15 4.93 3.34 -0.91
CA VAL A 15 4.76 3.45 0.54
C VAL A 15 6.08 3.13 1.21
N LYS A 16 6.65 4.12 1.90
CA LYS A 16 7.82 3.93 2.75
C LYS A 16 7.36 3.48 4.14
N LEU A 17 7.96 2.42 4.65
CA LEU A 17 7.68 1.90 5.98
C LEU A 17 8.73 2.40 6.97
N ASP A 18 8.33 2.68 8.21
CA ASP A 18 9.23 3.12 9.27
C ASP A 18 10.11 1.97 9.81
N LYS A 19 9.63 0.73 9.65
CA LYS A 19 10.31 -0.51 10.07
C LYS A 19 10.17 -1.56 8.97
N GLU A 20 11.04 -2.54 8.98
CA GLU A 20 10.93 -3.70 8.10
C GLU A 20 9.62 -4.45 8.38
N VAL A 21 8.90 -4.78 7.31
CA VAL A 21 7.66 -5.56 7.36
C VAL A 21 7.72 -6.59 6.25
N CYS A 22 7.42 -7.84 6.60
CA CYS A 22 7.29 -8.91 5.62
C CYS A 22 5.96 -8.77 4.87
N VAL A 23 6.05 -8.59 3.55
CA VAL A 23 4.92 -8.50 2.63
C VAL A 23 5.25 -9.29 1.36
N GLU A 24 4.22 -9.71 0.63
CA GLU A 24 4.35 -10.37 -0.67
C GLU A 24 3.52 -9.62 -1.70
N GLU A 25 3.86 -9.77 -2.98
CA GLU A 25 2.97 -9.31 -4.05
C GLU A 25 1.62 -10.03 -3.97
N PHE A 26 0.54 -9.30 -4.22
CA PHE A 26 -0.81 -9.86 -4.15
C PHE A 26 -1.06 -10.98 -5.17
N SER A 27 -0.34 -10.94 -6.30
CA SER A 27 -0.28 -11.99 -7.32
C SER A 27 0.28 -13.31 -6.75
N THR A 28 1.29 -13.23 -5.89
CA THR A 28 1.99 -14.38 -5.29
C THR A 28 1.23 -14.93 -4.09
N LEU A 29 0.95 -14.10 -3.08
CA LEU A 29 0.24 -14.51 -1.87
C LEU A 29 -0.72 -13.44 -1.38
N LYS A 30 -2.00 -13.61 -1.75
CA LYS A 30 -3.10 -12.67 -1.43
C LYS A 30 -3.22 -12.34 0.06
N ALA A 31 -2.84 -13.26 0.96
CA ALA A 31 -2.91 -13.03 2.40
C ALA A 31 -1.91 -11.96 2.88
N LEU A 32 -0.70 -11.94 2.32
CA LEU A 32 0.36 -10.98 2.67
C LEU A 32 0.40 -9.74 1.75
N GLY A 33 -0.29 -9.78 0.62
CA GLY A 33 -0.37 -8.66 -0.31
C GLY A 33 -1.55 -7.70 -0.13
N ARG A 34 -2.41 -7.88 0.88
CA ARG A 34 -3.51 -6.94 1.19
C ARG A 34 -3.05 -5.92 2.23
N VAL A 35 -3.33 -4.64 2.00
CA VAL A 35 -2.89 -3.54 2.85
C VAL A 35 -4.06 -2.62 3.22
N PHE A 36 -4.06 -2.15 4.47
CA PHE A 36 -5.01 -1.17 4.99
C PHE A 36 -4.23 0.02 5.53
N LEU A 37 -4.41 1.20 4.95
CA LEU A 37 -3.80 2.43 5.45
C LEU A 37 -4.75 3.08 6.45
N ARG A 38 -4.23 3.39 7.63
CA ARG A 38 -4.98 4.04 8.70
C ARG A 38 -4.36 5.38 9.06
N SER A 39 -5.22 6.32 9.36
CA SER A 39 -4.87 7.57 10.03
C SER A 39 -5.73 7.69 11.27
N GLU A 40 -5.09 7.75 12.44
CA GLU A 40 -5.75 7.74 13.75
C GLU A 40 -6.75 6.57 13.86
N VAL A 41 -8.05 6.87 13.92
CA VAL A 41 -9.14 5.88 14.08
C VAL A 41 -9.72 5.43 12.74
N ASN A 42 -9.35 6.09 11.63
CA ASN A 42 -10.01 5.90 10.34
C ASN A 42 -9.16 5.08 9.36
N THR A 43 -9.81 4.16 8.64
CA THR A 43 -9.23 3.53 7.44
C THR A 43 -9.40 4.49 6.27
N ILE A 44 -8.29 5.01 5.74
CA ILE A 44 -8.29 6.01 4.68
C ILE A 44 -8.17 5.39 3.29
N ALA A 45 -7.58 4.20 3.20
CA ALA A 45 -7.44 3.47 1.96
C ALA A 45 -7.29 1.97 2.20
N VAL A 46 -7.71 1.20 1.20
CA VAL A 46 -7.42 -0.23 1.06
C VAL A 46 -6.63 -0.42 -0.23
N GLY A 47 -5.70 -1.38 -0.22
CA GLY A 47 -4.79 -1.58 -1.33
C GLY A 47 -4.30 -3.02 -1.46
N ILE A 48 -3.65 -3.25 -2.60
CA ILE A 48 -2.92 -4.48 -2.89
C ILE A 48 -1.47 -4.13 -3.20
N VAL A 49 -0.53 -4.96 -2.75
CA VAL A 49 0.88 -4.85 -3.11
C VAL A 49 1.05 -5.31 -4.55
N THR A 50 1.47 -4.39 -5.42
CA THR A 50 1.70 -4.67 -6.85
C THR A 50 3.17 -4.88 -7.19
N ARG A 51 4.09 -4.37 -6.36
CA ARG A 51 5.54 -4.50 -6.54
C ARG A 51 6.23 -4.27 -5.21
N ILE A 52 7.31 -5.01 -4.96
CA ILE A 52 8.24 -4.77 -3.85
C ILE A 52 9.56 -4.28 -4.48
N PRO A 53 9.96 -3.01 -4.28
CA PRO A 53 11.23 -2.52 -4.80
C PRO A 53 12.40 -3.11 -4.00
N ASP A 54 13.49 -3.44 -4.69
CA ASP A 54 14.72 -3.90 -4.04
C ASP A 54 15.32 -2.77 -3.18
N HIS A 55 15.77 -3.11 -1.97
CA HIS A 55 16.57 -2.20 -1.14
C HIS A 55 17.98 -2.12 -1.75
N ALA A 56 18.36 -0.93 -2.24
CA ALA A 56 19.75 -0.59 -2.54
C ALA A 56 20.38 0.12 -1.34
#